data_AF-Q4JCK2-F1
#
_entry.id   AF-Q4JCK2-F1
#
_cell.length_a   1.000
_cell.length_b   1.000
_cell.length_c   1.000
_cell.angle_alpha   90.00
_cell.angle_beta   90.00
_cell.angle_gamma   90.00
#
_symmetry.space_group_name_H-M   'P 1'
#
loop_
_entity.id
_entity.type
_entity.pdbx_description
1 polymer ?
#
loop_
_entity_poly.entity_id
_entity_poly.type
_entity_poly.pdbx_seq_one_letter_code
_entity_poly.pdbx_strand_id
1 'polypeptide(L)'
;MAKRKVIFDSDTASDDTIALMLASDFFEVKGVTIVAGNVKFENEIRNALFTLEYSGLSDIPVFVGSNRPILGKWRTVEEVHGKNGMGDWKISEPTKKPESEHAIDAIIRLSKEYNGELEILAVSPLTNLALAYLKDHDLVKRIRKVWIMGGAFSKGNTTPLAEFNFWVDPEAANIVVSAGFDITVVPWEVTEESATIYDNEWEKIEKLGNRRSEFFINVNRVLREYSKSVGSKGSVHPDSLTVSIAYDNSLALSYVYKSISVETCSDSRGAMLVDWYNQFKDRNSIQIVLKADEKKFKQYLFDYLSRA
;
A
#
# COMPACT_ATOMS: atom_id res chain seq x y z
N MET A 1 -21.99 -5.02 -12.40
CA MET A 1 -21.04 -4.21 -13.19
C MET A 1 -19.71 -4.94 -13.21
N ALA A 2 -18.89 -4.80 -14.26
CA ALA A 2 -17.56 -5.41 -14.29
C ALA A 2 -16.66 -4.75 -13.22
N LYS A 3 -15.80 -5.55 -12.58
CA LYS A 3 -14.83 -5.04 -11.61
C LYS A 3 -13.79 -4.16 -12.31
N ARG A 4 -13.31 -3.12 -11.62
CA ARG A 4 -12.20 -2.27 -12.10
C ARG A 4 -10.89 -3.07 -12.09
N LYS A 5 -9.97 -2.74 -12.99
CA LYS A 5 -8.71 -3.46 -13.21
C LYS A 5 -7.59 -2.77 -12.45
N VAL A 6 -6.82 -3.53 -11.67
CA VAL A 6 -5.75 -2.95 -10.83
C VAL A 6 -4.44 -3.71 -10.95
N ILE A 7 -3.32 -2.99 -10.82
CA ILE A 7 -2.06 -3.54 -10.31
C ILE A 7 -1.98 -3.23 -8.82
N PHE A 8 -1.49 -4.19 -8.03
CA PHE A 8 -1.21 -4.02 -6.61
C PHE A 8 0.31 -4.00 -6.38
N ASP A 9 0.88 -2.84 -6.07
CA ASP A 9 2.32 -2.65 -5.87
C ASP A 9 2.63 -2.60 -4.36
N SER A 10 3.42 -3.55 -3.87
CA SER A 10 3.53 -3.89 -2.44
C SER A 10 4.94 -4.33 -2.03
N ASP A 11 5.33 -3.99 -0.81
CA ASP A 11 6.48 -4.48 -0.06
C ASP A 11 6.00 -5.47 1.02
N THR A 12 5.45 -6.57 0.54
CA THR A 12 4.44 -7.38 1.25
C THR A 12 4.81 -7.84 2.66
N ALA A 13 4.20 -7.21 3.66
CA ALA A 13 4.24 -7.63 5.05
C ALA A 13 2.94 -7.28 5.80
N SER A 14 2.44 -8.17 6.67
CA SER A 14 1.30 -7.90 7.57
C SER A 14 0.06 -7.28 6.87
N ASP A 15 -0.23 -5.99 7.04
CA ASP A 15 -1.39 -5.32 6.44
C ASP A 15 -1.43 -5.38 4.91
N ASP A 16 -0.28 -5.35 4.21
CA ASP A 16 -0.21 -5.55 2.75
C ASP A 16 -0.97 -6.80 2.30
N THR A 17 -0.85 -7.88 3.09
CA THR A 17 -1.47 -9.16 2.76
C THR A 17 -2.99 -9.08 2.87
N ILE A 18 -3.50 -8.31 3.85
CA ILE A 18 -4.93 -8.06 4.04
C ILE A 18 -5.44 -7.13 2.94
N ALA A 19 -4.68 -6.09 2.60
CA ALA A 19 -4.96 -5.19 1.51
C ALA A 19 -5.02 -5.92 0.16
N LEU A 20 -4.12 -6.87 -0.11
CA LEU A 20 -4.12 -7.71 -1.32
C LEU A 20 -5.36 -8.63 -1.37
N MET A 21 -5.72 -9.22 -0.23
CA MET A 21 -6.91 -10.06 -0.08
C MET A 21 -8.20 -9.27 -0.34
N LEU A 22 -8.30 -8.05 0.19
CA LEU A 22 -9.40 -7.12 -0.08
C LEU A 22 -9.40 -6.67 -1.55
N ALA A 23 -8.24 -6.32 -2.11
CA ALA A 23 -8.12 -5.88 -3.49
C ALA A 23 -8.63 -6.95 -4.46
N SER A 24 -8.33 -8.23 -4.20
CA SER A 24 -8.79 -9.36 -4.99
C SER A 24 -10.31 -9.57 -4.92
N ASP A 25 -10.96 -9.17 -3.82
CA ASP A 25 -12.42 -9.21 -3.68
C ASP A 25 -13.11 -8.02 -4.37
N PHE A 26 -12.48 -6.85 -4.36
CA PHE A 26 -13.04 -5.61 -4.88
C PHE A 26 -12.77 -5.39 -6.37
N PHE A 27 -11.63 -5.87 -6.85
CA PHE A 27 -11.09 -5.57 -8.17
C PHE A 27 -10.78 -6.82 -8.99
N GLU A 28 -10.50 -6.61 -10.27
CA GLU A 28 -9.81 -7.58 -11.11
C GLU A 28 -8.31 -7.28 -11.04
N VAL A 29 -7.61 -7.93 -10.10
CA VAL A 29 -6.16 -7.76 -9.90
C VAL A 29 -5.42 -8.42 -11.05
N LYS A 30 -4.77 -7.60 -11.90
CA LYS A 30 -4.04 -8.03 -13.09
C LYS A 30 -2.61 -8.47 -12.80
N GLY A 31 -2.09 -8.08 -11.65
CA GLY A 31 -0.80 -8.51 -11.15
C GLY A 31 -0.46 -7.87 -9.83
N VAL A 32 0.38 -8.56 -9.07
CA VAL A 32 1.04 -8.04 -7.88
C VAL A 32 2.48 -7.72 -8.26
N THR A 33 2.94 -6.52 -7.98
CA THR A 33 4.33 -6.11 -8.18
C THR A 33 5.02 -5.95 -6.83
N ILE A 34 6.23 -6.51 -6.70
CA ILE A 34 6.98 -6.49 -5.43
C ILE A 34 8.08 -5.44 -5.49
N VAL A 35 8.22 -4.67 -4.41
CA VAL A 35 9.26 -3.64 -4.23
C VAL A 35 9.87 -3.76 -2.84
N ALA A 36 11.14 -3.40 -2.66
CA ALA A 36 11.77 -3.40 -1.35
C ALA A 36 11.22 -2.31 -0.41
N GLY A 37 10.91 -2.69 0.83
CA GLY A 37 10.55 -1.76 1.89
C GLY A 37 10.53 -2.42 3.27
N ASN A 38 9.36 -2.89 3.70
CA ASN A 38 9.06 -3.36 5.05
C ASN A 38 10.04 -4.39 5.61
N VAL A 39 10.39 -5.42 4.85
CA VAL A 39 11.25 -6.52 5.32
C VAL A 39 12.26 -6.93 4.24
N LYS A 40 13.02 -8.00 4.47
CA LYS A 40 13.92 -8.51 3.42
C LYS A 40 13.13 -8.80 2.15
N PHE A 41 13.66 -8.35 1.02
CA PHE A 41 13.01 -8.46 -0.29
C PHE A 41 12.59 -9.90 -0.64
N GLU A 42 13.40 -10.89 -0.28
CA GLU A 42 13.07 -12.30 -0.51
C GLU A 42 11.87 -12.77 0.32
N ASN A 43 11.68 -12.20 1.51
CA ASN A 43 10.50 -12.47 2.33
C ASN A 43 9.26 -11.80 1.72
N GLU A 44 9.35 -10.57 1.21
CA GLU A 44 8.22 -9.88 0.57
C GLU A 44 7.69 -10.68 -0.62
N ILE A 45 8.57 -11.19 -1.48
CA ILE A 45 8.20 -12.08 -2.59
C ILE A 45 7.50 -13.35 -2.06
N ARG A 46 8.11 -14.01 -1.07
CA ARG A 46 7.54 -15.22 -0.45
C ARG A 46 6.15 -14.94 0.15
N ASN A 47 5.97 -13.82 0.83
CA ASN A 47 4.75 -13.43 1.51
C ASN A 47 3.61 -13.19 0.52
N ALA A 48 3.88 -12.50 -0.60
CA ALA A 48 2.89 -12.30 -1.65
C ALA A 48 2.44 -13.63 -2.29
N LEU A 49 3.40 -14.51 -2.60
CA LEU A 49 3.12 -15.83 -3.17
C LEU A 49 2.28 -16.69 -2.21
N PHE A 50 2.68 -16.74 -0.94
CA PHE A 50 1.94 -17.45 0.10
C PHE A 50 0.54 -16.89 0.30
N THR A 51 0.38 -15.56 0.32
CA THR A 51 -0.92 -14.91 0.52
C THR A 51 -1.91 -15.29 -0.59
N LEU A 52 -1.46 -15.25 -1.84
CA LEU A 52 -2.28 -15.64 -3.00
C LEU A 52 -2.63 -17.13 -2.96
N GLU A 53 -1.65 -18.01 -2.70
CA GLU A 53 -1.88 -19.46 -2.63
C GLU A 53 -2.82 -19.82 -1.46
N TYR A 54 -2.59 -19.23 -0.28
CA TYR A 54 -3.42 -19.45 0.89
C TYR A 54 -4.87 -19.01 0.67
N SER A 55 -5.08 -17.95 -0.12
CA SER A 55 -6.40 -17.38 -0.43
C SER A 55 -7.09 -18.01 -1.64
N GLY A 56 -6.49 -19.01 -2.29
CA GLY A 56 -7.04 -19.63 -3.50
C GLY A 56 -7.00 -18.72 -4.74
N LEU A 57 -6.05 -17.78 -4.79
CA LEU A 57 -5.89 -16.75 -5.81
C LEU A 57 -4.61 -16.96 -6.64
N SER A 58 -4.20 -18.22 -6.81
CA SER A 58 -2.92 -18.57 -7.44
C SER A 58 -2.78 -18.14 -8.89
N ASP A 59 -3.88 -17.81 -9.58
CA ASP A 59 -3.89 -17.35 -10.96
C ASP A 59 -3.40 -15.89 -11.12
N ILE A 60 -3.37 -15.10 -10.03
CA ILE A 60 -2.88 -13.73 -10.08
C ILE A 60 -1.35 -13.75 -10.23
N PRO A 61 -0.76 -13.15 -11.28
CA PRO A 61 0.70 -13.17 -11.47
C PRO A 61 1.41 -12.27 -10.44
N VAL A 62 2.61 -12.68 -10.04
CA VAL A 62 3.48 -11.91 -9.14
C VAL A 62 4.75 -11.55 -9.91
N PHE A 63 5.03 -10.27 -10.07
CA PHE A 63 6.20 -9.77 -10.78
C PHE A 63 7.21 -9.19 -9.78
N VAL A 64 8.46 -9.65 -9.85
CA VAL A 64 9.54 -9.14 -9.00
C VAL A 64 10.02 -7.80 -9.56
N GLY A 65 10.04 -6.77 -8.72
CA GLY A 65 10.48 -5.43 -9.08
C GLY A 65 11.82 -5.04 -8.44
N SER A 66 11.96 -3.76 -8.12
CA SER A 66 13.21 -3.23 -7.57
C SER A 66 13.46 -3.72 -6.15
N ASN A 67 14.62 -4.35 -5.92
CA ASN A 67 15.06 -4.84 -4.60
C ASN A 67 15.71 -3.75 -3.72
N ARG A 68 15.58 -2.48 -4.12
CA ARG A 68 16.09 -1.30 -3.43
C ARG A 68 15.36 -0.04 -3.94
N PRO A 69 15.29 1.04 -3.15
CA PRO A 69 14.94 2.36 -3.66
C PRO A 69 16.03 2.89 -4.61
N ILE A 70 15.71 3.92 -5.39
CA ILE A 70 16.57 4.51 -6.43
C ILE A 70 17.98 4.80 -5.87
N LEU A 71 18.06 5.52 -4.73
CA LEU A 71 19.35 5.82 -4.10
C LEU A 71 19.84 4.75 -3.11
N GLY A 72 19.01 3.76 -2.76
CA GLY A 72 19.38 2.61 -1.93
C GLY A 72 19.72 2.92 -0.48
N LYS A 73 19.12 3.96 0.08
CA LYS A 73 19.31 4.35 1.48
C LYS A 73 18.00 4.13 2.23
N TRP A 74 17.85 2.96 2.84
CA TRP A 74 16.72 2.62 3.69
C TRP A 74 17.13 1.57 4.73
N ARG A 75 16.19 1.26 5.63
CA ARG A 75 16.27 0.12 6.54
C ARG A 75 14.93 -0.61 6.48
N THR A 76 14.96 -1.91 6.70
CA THR A 76 13.77 -2.70 6.98
C THR A 76 13.26 -2.41 8.40
N VAL A 77 12.02 -2.81 8.65
CA VAL A 77 11.29 -2.57 9.90
C VAL A 77 10.72 -3.88 10.46
N GLU A 78 11.57 -4.89 10.62
CA GLU A 78 11.19 -6.17 11.23
C GLU A 78 10.62 -6.01 12.66
N GLU A 79 10.92 -4.91 13.36
CA GLU A 79 10.28 -4.57 14.63
C GLU A 79 8.77 -4.31 14.53
N VAL A 80 8.27 -3.97 13.34
CA VAL A 80 6.85 -3.71 13.06
C VAL A 80 6.17 -4.98 12.55
N HIS A 81 6.80 -5.73 11.65
CA HIS A 81 6.13 -6.81 10.91
C HIS A 81 6.59 -8.23 11.30
N GLY A 82 7.59 -8.35 12.17
CA GLY A 82 8.30 -9.59 12.48
C GLY A 82 9.42 -9.89 11.49
N LYS A 83 10.26 -10.86 11.83
CA LYS A 83 11.47 -11.21 11.05
C LYS A 83 11.18 -11.68 9.63
N ASN A 84 10.00 -12.27 9.44
CA ASN A 84 9.53 -12.75 8.14
C ASN A 84 8.47 -11.84 7.50
N GLY A 85 8.08 -10.73 8.14
CA GLY A 85 7.00 -9.86 7.66
C GLY A 85 5.58 -10.44 7.83
N MET A 86 5.43 -11.59 8.48
CA MET A 86 4.15 -12.29 8.64
C MET A 86 3.81 -12.51 10.12
N GLY A 87 4.15 -11.55 10.98
CA GLY A 87 3.88 -11.65 12.42
C GLY A 87 4.62 -12.81 13.09
N ASP A 88 5.79 -13.19 12.55
CA ASP A 88 6.57 -14.39 12.92
C ASP A 88 5.78 -15.71 12.81
N TRP A 89 4.67 -15.71 12.07
CA TRP A 89 3.93 -16.92 11.78
C TRP A 89 4.77 -17.87 10.92
N LYS A 90 4.85 -19.14 11.35
CA LYS A 90 5.51 -20.19 10.59
C LYS A 90 4.63 -20.61 9.39
N ILE A 91 4.80 -19.92 8.27
CA ILE A 91 4.14 -20.22 7.00
C ILE A 91 4.84 -21.35 6.26
N SER A 92 4.08 -22.17 5.53
CA SER A 92 4.62 -23.14 4.57
C SER A 92 5.30 -22.42 3.42
N GLU A 93 6.22 -23.09 2.74
CA GLU A 93 6.72 -22.53 1.48
C GLU A 93 5.66 -22.59 0.37
N PRO A 94 5.43 -21.49 -0.35
CA PRO A 94 4.50 -21.48 -1.46
C PRO A 94 5.02 -22.33 -2.61
N THR A 95 4.12 -23.04 -3.29
CA THR A 95 4.43 -23.75 -4.54
C THR A 95 4.34 -22.82 -5.75
N LYS A 96 3.50 -21.77 -5.65
CA LYS A 96 3.43 -20.66 -6.61
C LYS A 96 4.81 -20.01 -6.77
N LYS A 97 5.16 -19.70 -8.03
CA LYS A 97 6.40 -19.00 -8.38
C LYS A 97 6.06 -17.60 -8.92
N PRO A 98 6.99 -16.64 -8.79
CA PRO A 98 6.85 -15.37 -9.48
C PRO A 98 7.04 -15.56 -10.99
N GLU A 99 6.52 -14.62 -11.75
CA GLU A 99 6.74 -14.52 -13.18
C GLU A 99 8.20 -14.16 -13.49
N SER A 100 8.65 -14.52 -14.70
CA SER A 100 9.98 -14.15 -15.19
C SER A 100 10.07 -12.69 -15.67
N GLU A 101 8.92 -12.06 -15.98
CA GLU A 101 8.85 -10.66 -16.38
C GLU A 101 9.08 -9.75 -15.16
N HIS A 102 9.89 -8.70 -15.36
CA HIS A 102 10.17 -7.73 -14.31
C HIS A 102 8.97 -6.81 -14.07
N ALA A 103 8.71 -6.40 -12.82
CA ALA A 103 7.56 -5.58 -12.45
C ALA A 103 7.41 -4.30 -13.29
N ILE A 104 8.52 -3.60 -13.55
CA ILE A 104 8.55 -2.40 -14.41
C ILE A 104 8.01 -2.69 -15.82
N ASP A 105 8.42 -3.81 -16.42
CA ASP A 105 7.98 -4.22 -17.75
C ASP A 105 6.52 -4.64 -17.75
N ALA A 106 6.09 -5.37 -16.71
CA ALA A 106 4.70 -5.74 -16.51
C ALA A 106 3.79 -4.52 -16.35
N ILE A 107 4.16 -3.51 -15.56
CA ILE A 107 3.40 -2.26 -15.43
C ILE A 107 3.22 -1.58 -16.80
N ILE A 108 4.31 -1.45 -17.58
CA ILE A 108 4.26 -0.82 -18.90
C ILE A 108 3.39 -1.64 -19.86
N ARG A 109 3.55 -2.97 -19.90
CA ARG A 109 2.78 -3.87 -20.76
C ARG A 109 1.29 -3.83 -20.40
N LEU A 110 0.95 -4.03 -19.13
CA LEU A 110 -0.44 -4.01 -18.64
C LEU A 110 -1.10 -2.64 -18.86
N SER A 111 -0.34 -1.53 -18.77
CA SER A 111 -0.87 -0.19 -19.10
C SER A 111 -1.27 -0.06 -20.56
N LYS A 112 -0.64 -0.81 -21.48
CA LYS A 112 -0.99 -0.83 -22.90
C LYS A 112 -2.18 -1.73 -23.17
N GLU A 113 -2.22 -2.90 -22.52
CA GLU A 113 -3.33 -3.86 -22.63
C GLU A 113 -4.65 -3.29 -22.08
N TYR A 114 -4.57 -2.52 -21.00
CA TYR A 114 -5.73 -1.92 -20.31
C TYR A 114 -5.69 -0.40 -20.35
N ASN A 115 -5.33 0.15 -21.52
CA ASN A 115 -5.16 1.58 -21.74
C ASN A 115 -6.38 2.40 -21.32
N GLY A 116 -6.19 3.34 -20.40
CA GLY A 116 -7.23 4.21 -19.84
C GLY A 116 -8.14 3.55 -18.80
N GLU A 117 -7.96 2.25 -18.53
CA GLU A 117 -8.75 1.50 -17.55
C GLU A 117 -7.97 1.10 -16.31
N LEU A 118 -6.64 0.88 -16.44
CA LEU A 118 -5.80 0.34 -15.39
C LEU A 118 -5.59 1.35 -14.25
N GLU A 119 -5.88 0.94 -13.03
CA GLU A 119 -5.54 1.69 -11.81
C GLU A 119 -4.35 1.02 -11.10
N ILE A 120 -3.59 1.79 -10.33
CA ILE A 120 -2.49 1.28 -9.49
C ILE A 120 -2.84 1.51 -8.04
N LEU A 121 -2.88 0.43 -7.26
CA LEU A 121 -2.93 0.44 -5.80
C LEU A 121 -1.48 0.40 -5.31
N ALA A 122 -0.90 1.57 -5.06
CA ALA A 122 0.48 1.73 -4.62
C ALA A 122 0.51 1.86 -3.09
N VAL A 123 0.73 0.74 -2.42
CA VAL A 123 0.72 0.62 -0.96
C VAL A 123 2.13 0.37 -0.41
N SER A 124 3.13 0.92 -1.10
CA SER A 124 4.55 0.63 -0.88
C SER A 124 5.44 1.79 -1.37
N PRO A 125 6.77 1.76 -1.14
CA PRO A 125 7.68 2.73 -1.73
C PRO A 125 7.54 2.77 -3.26
N LEU A 126 7.37 3.97 -3.83
CA LEU A 126 6.91 4.20 -5.21
C LEU A 126 7.94 3.86 -6.31
N THR A 127 8.99 3.10 -5.98
CA THR A 127 10.15 2.81 -6.82
C THR A 127 9.76 2.18 -8.15
N ASN A 128 8.91 1.14 -8.15
CA ASN A 128 8.51 0.44 -9.37
C ASN A 128 7.77 1.39 -10.33
N LEU A 129 6.81 2.16 -9.82
CA LEU A 129 6.04 3.12 -10.61
C LEU A 129 6.92 4.26 -11.15
N ALA A 130 7.81 4.82 -10.33
CA ALA A 130 8.73 5.86 -10.75
C ALA A 130 9.66 5.38 -11.87
N LEU A 131 10.23 4.18 -11.74
CA LEU A 131 11.11 3.60 -12.75
C LEU A 131 10.34 3.23 -14.04
N ALA A 132 9.10 2.76 -13.93
CA ALA A 132 8.23 2.53 -15.09
C ALA A 132 7.92 3.84 -15.83
N TYR A 133 7.64 4.92 -15.11
CA TYR A 133 7.46 6.25 -15.69
C TYR A 133 8.73 6.77 -16.38
N LEU A 134 9.89 6.65 -15.74
CA LEU A 134 11.16 7.08 -16.34
C LEU A 134 11.53 6.26 -17.59
N LYS A 135 11.07 5.02 -17.69
CA LYS A 135 11.25 4.17 -18.88
C LYS A 135 10.25 4.49 -19.98
N ASP A 136 9.03 4.87 -19.64
CA ASP A 136 7.94 5.20 -20.57
C ASP A 136 7.10 6.38 -20.03
N HIS A 137 7.45 7.61 -20.42
CA HIS A 137 6.77 8.82 -19.95
C HIS A 137 5.29 8.89 -20.39
N ASP A 138 4.89 8.19 -21.46
CA ASP A 138 3.49 8.13 -21.88
C ASP A 138 2.64 7.25 -20.95
N LEU A 139 3.24 6.57 -19.97
CA LEU A 139 2.54 5.80 -18.94
C LEU A 139 1.45 6.63 -18.25
N VAL A 140 1.69 7.93 -18.02
CA VAL A 140 0.72 8.86 -17.39
C VAL A 140 -0.56 9.03 -18.19
N LYS A 141 -0.51 8.80 -19.51
CA LYS A 141 -1.68 8.90 -20.40
C LYS A 141 -2.52 7.62 -20.40
N ARG A 142 -1.94 6.51 -19.91
CA ARG A 142 -2.55 5.17 -19.98
C ARG A 142 -3.06 4.66 -18.64
N ILE A 143 -2.43 5.06 -17.54
CA ILE A 143 -2.91 4.76 -16.18
C ILE A 143 -4.09 5.66 -15.85
N ARG A 144 -5.21 5.05 -15.49
CA ARG A 144 -6.46 5.74 -15.14
C ARG A 144 -6.34 6.50 -13.83
N LYS A 145 -5.77 5.87 -12.81
CA LYS A 145 -5.69 6.40 -11.44
C LYS A 145 -4.57 5.73 -10.66
N VAL A 146 -3.89 6.48 -9.80
CA VAL A 146 -2.94 5.94 -8.81
C VAL A 146 -3.47 6.27 -7.41
N TRP A 147 -3.62 5.24 -6.60
CA TRP A 147 -4.00 5.31 -5.20
C TRP A 147 -2.77 5.06 -4.35
N ILE A 148 -2.33 6.04 -3.59
CA ILE A 148 -1.07 6.01 -2.85
C ILE A 148 -1.38 5.95 -1.35
N MET A 149 -0.90 4.92 -0.66
CA MET A 149 -0.71 4.98 0.78
C MET A 149 0.67 5.59 1.02
N GLY A 150 0.72 6.78 1.62
CA GLY A 150 2.00 7.38 1.98
C GLY A 150 1.94 8.86 2.32
N GLY A 151 3.04 9.33 2.88
CA GLY A 151 3.19 10.70 3.37
C GLY A 151 2.49 10.94 4.70
N ALA A 152 2.91 11.99 5.40
CA ALA A 152 2.32 12.48 6.64
C ALA A 152 2.26 14.00 6.62
N PHE A 153 1.31 14.59 7.35
CA PHE A 153 1.24 16.04 7.53
C PHE A 153 2.25 16.57 8.54
N SER A 154 2.40 15.85 9.65
CA SER A 154 3.33 16.20 10.74
C SER A 154 3.73 15.02 11.61
N LYS A 155 2.98 13.92 11.58
CA LYS A 155 3.22 12.73 12.41
C LYS A 155 3.93 11.65 11.60
N GLY A 156 5.20 11.88 11.23
CA GLY A 156 5.99 10.83 10.60
C GLY A 156 6.08 9.58 11.50
N ASN A 157 5.88 8.40 10.90
CA ASN A 157 5.97 7.12 11.62
C ASN A 157 7.38 6.49 11.57
N THR A 158 8.28 7.05 10.75
CA THR A 158 9.64 6.56 10.54
C THR A 158 10.69 7.56 11.02
N THR A 159 10.51 8.83 10.65
CA THR A 159 11.23 9.97 11.23
C THR A 159 10.20 10.94 11.81
N PRO A 160 10.60 12.00 12.53
CA PRO A 160 9.64 12.97 13.06
C PRO A 160 8.67 13.56 12.01
N LEU A 161 9.09 13.65 10.73
CA LEU A 161 8.30 14.25 9.65
C LEU A 161 7.93 13.30 8.52
N ALA A 162 8.64 12.18 8.36
CA ALA A 162 8.46 11.29 7.23
C ALA A 162 7.71 10.01 7.61
N GLU A 163 6.74 9.68 6.76
CA GLU A 163 6.08 8.38 6.69
C GLU A 163 6.98 7.39 5.92
N PHE A 164 6.91 6.11 6.27
CA PHE A 164 7.78 5.04 5.79
C PHE A 164 7.92 4.97 4.27
N ASN A 165 6.83 4.85 3.51
CA ASN A 165 6.86 4.68 2.05
C ASN A 165 7.56 5.86 1.37
N PHE A 166 7.25 7.09 1.82
CA PHE A 166 7.90 8.30 1.30
C PHE A 166 9.35 8.46 1.80
N TRP A 167 9.69 7.93 2.97
CA TRP A 167 11.05 7.96 3.51
C TRP A 167 11.99 6.97 2.81
N VAL A 168 11.49 5.79 2.46
CA VAL A 168 12.28 4.74 1.78
C VAL A 168 12.75 5.22 0.40
N ASP A 169 11.85 5.77 -0.41
CA ASP A 169 12.19 6.33 -1.73
C ASP A 169 11.55 7.70 -2.01
N PRO A 170 12.05 8.77 -1.37
CA PRO A 170 11.55 10.13 -1.61
C PRO A 170 11.83 10.61 -3.03
N GLU A 171 12.88 10.10 -3.68
CA GLU A 171 13.13 10.40 -5.09
C GLU A 171 12.00 9.85 -5.97
N ALA A 172 11.65 8.57 -5.79
CA ALA A 172 10.55 7.94 -6.52
C ALA A 172 9.21 8.63 -6.20
N ALA A 173 8.95 8.93 -4.93
CA ALA A 173 7.73 9.63 -4.53
C ALA A 173 7.64 11.01 -5.20
N ASN A 174 8.72 11.80 -5.19
CA ASN A 174 8.75 13.11 -5.85
C ASN A 174 8.57 13.01 -7.38
N ILE A 175 9.15 11.98 -8.01
CA ILE A 175 8.95 11.68 -9.44
C ILE A 175 7.47 11.42 -9.72
N VAL A 176 6.82 10.53 -8.97
CA VAL A 176 5.43 10.12 -9.22
C VAL A 176 4.46 11.28 -9.01
N VAL A 177 4.56 12.03 -7.92
CA VAL A 177 3.66 13.18 -7.68
C VAL A 177 3.84 14.30 -8.71
N SER A 178 5.02 14.39 -9.32
CA SER A 178 5.32 15.39 -10.37
C SER A 178 5.00 14.92 -11.79
N ALA A 179 4.79 13.62 -12.00
CA ALA A 179 4.73 13.01 -13.34
C ALA A 179 3.47 13.40 -14.15
N GLY A 180 2.37 13.77 -13.47
CA GLY A 180 1.10 14.12 -14.12
C GLY A 180 0.06 12.99 -14.17
N PHE A 181 0.19 11.98 -13.31
CA PHE A 181 -0.86 11.00 -13.06
C PHE A 181 -2.08 11.64 -12.38
N ASP A 182 -3.26 11.04 -12.56
CA ASP A 182 -4.38 11.29 -11.64
C ASP A 182 -4.15 10.53 -10.34
N ILE A 183 -3.89 11.25 -9.24
CA ILE A 183 -3.43 10.68 -7.97
C ILE A 183 -4.42 10.98 -6.85
N THR A 184 -4.63 9.99 -5.98
CA THR A 184 -5.18 10.17 -4.64
C THR A 184 -4.19 9.66 -3.60
N VAL A 185 -3.82 10.49 -2.63
CA VAL A 185 -2.96 10.15 -1.49
C VAL A 185 -3.80 9.94 -0.24
N VAL A 186 -3.57 8.82 0.45
CA VAL A 186 -4.11 8.49 1.77
C VAL A 186 -2.95 8.61 2.78
N PRO A 187 -2.85 9.73 3.51
CA PRO A 187 -1.72 10.00 4.39
C PRO A 187 -1.84 9.26 5.72
N TRP A 188 -0.70 9.11 6.40
CA TRP A 188 -0.58 8.38 7.66
C TRP A 188 -1.61 8.81 8.71
N GLU A 189 -1.80 10.11 8.97
CA GLU A 189 -2.73 10.56 10.01
C GLU A 189 -4.17 10.10 9.77
N VAL A 190 -4.61 10.01 8.50
CA VAL A 190 -5.93 9.49 8.17
C VAL A 190 -6.03 8.00 8.47
N THR A 191 -4.97 7.24 8.17
CA THR A 191 -4.89 5.80 8.44
C THR A 191 -4.85 5.52 9.95
N GLU A 192 -4.09 6.31 10.72
CA GLU A 192 -4.02 6.20 12.17
C GLU A 192 -5.40 6.46 12.82
N GLU A 193 -6.11 7.50 12.37
CA GLU A 193 -7.45 7.85 12.86
C GLU A 193 -8.52 6.82 12.45
N SER A 194 -8.49 6.36 11.20
CA SER A 194 -9.64 5.66 10.59
C SER A 194 -9.42 4.17 10.32
N ALA A 195 -8.19 3.67 10.43
CA ALA A 195 -7.83 2.28 10.13
C ALA A 195 -7.35 1.49 11.35
N THR A 196 -7.59 1.99 12.56
CA THR A 196 -7.25 1.25 13.78
C THR A 196 -8.28 0.16 14.07
N ILE A 197 -7.86 -1.11 14.06
CA ILE A 197 -8.66 -2.25 14.53
C ILE A 197 -8.36 -2.47 16.01
N TYR A 198 -9.33 -2.13 16.85
CA TYR A 198 -9.17 -2.12 18.30
C TYR A 198 -9.12 -3.52 18.91
N ASP A 199 -8.60 -3.64 20.13
CA ASP A 199 -8.46 -4.94 20.82
C ASP A 199 -9.79 -5.73 20.94
N ASN A 200 -10.91 -5.05 21.19
CA ASN A 200 -12.23 -5.69 21.22
C ASN A 200 -12.72 -6.14 19.82
N GLU A 201 -12.21 -5.56 18.75
CA GLU A 201 -12.48 -5.93 17.36
C GLU A 201 -11.60 -7.12 16.95
N TRP A 202 -10.34 -7.14 17.38
CA TRP A 202 -9.46 -8.31 17.29
C TRP A 202 -10.10 -9.56 17.92
N GLU A 203 -10.66 -9.44 19.12
CA GLU A 203 -11.37 -10.56 19.78
C GLU A 203 -12.57 -11.05 18.96
N LYS A 204 -13.26 -10.15 18.26
CA LYS A 204 -14.37 -10.54 17.37
C LYS A 204 -13.87 -11.27 16.14
N ILE A 205 -12.78 -10.79 15.53
CA ILE A 205 -12.16 -11.43 14.37
C ILE A 205 -11.67 -12.83 14.74
N GLU A 206 -10.97 -12.97 15.87
CA GLU A 206 -10.48 -14.26 16.34
C GLU A 206 -11.62 -15.28 16.56
N LYS A 207 -12.75 -14.83 17.12
CA LYS A 207 -13.94 -15.68 17.32
C LYS A 207 -14.63 -16.14 16.04
N LEU A 208 -14.34 -15.56 14.87
CA LEU A 208 -14.87 -16.05 13.60
C LEU A 208 -14.36 -17.46 13.29
N GLY A 209 -13.14 -17.80 13.74
CA GLY A 209 -12.60 -19.17 13.68
C GLY A 209 -12.57 -19.78 12.28
N ASN A 210 -12.42 -18.95 11.24
CA ASN A 210 -12.35 -19.38 9.85
C ASN A 210 -10.97 -19.07 9.24
N ARG A 211 -10.73 -19.58 8.02
CA ARG A 211 -9.45 -19.49 7.34
C ARG A 211 -8.94 -18.05 7.18
N ARG A 212 -9.83 -17.09 6.89
CA ARG A 212 -9.48 -15.68 6.67
C ARG A 212 -9.21 -14.96 7.98
N SER A 213 -10.01 -15.19 9.01
CA SER A 213 -9.77 -14.62 10.33
C SER A 213 -8.48 -15.14 10.95
N GLU A 214 -8.20 -16.44 10.82
CA GLU A 214 -6.93 -17.03 11.28
C GLU A 214 -5.73 -16.41 10.58
N PHE A 215 -5.83 -16.17 9.27
CA PHE A 215 -4.78 -15.49 8.51
C PHE A 215 -4.55 -14.08 9.06
N PHE A 216 -5.61 -13.28 9.20
CA PHE A 216 -5.53 -11.92 9.75
C PHE A 216 -4.85 -11.87 11.11
N ILE A 217 -5.26 -12.75 12.04
CA ILE A 217 -4.71 -12.79 13.40
C ILE A 217 -3.22 -13.14 13.39
N ASN A 218 -2.80 -14.10 12.56
CA ASN A 218 -1.43 -14.56 12.53
C ASN A 218 -0.48 -13.53 11.89
N VAL A 219 -0.83 -12.98 10.73
CA VAL A 219 0.08 -12.09 9.98
C VAL A 219 0.27 -10.73 10.63
N ASN A 220 -0.72 -10.26 11.41
CA ASN A 220 -0.70 -8.94 12.03
C ASN A 220 -0.30 -8.95 13.51
N ARG A 221 0.14 -10.09 14.07
CA ARG A 221 0.45 -10.22 15.51
C ARG A 221 1.50 -9.19 15.97
N VAL A 222 2.65 -9.16 15.28
CA VAL A 222 3.75 -8.23 15.62
C VAL A 222 3.35 -6.80 15.31
N LEU A 223 2.62 -6.54 14.23
CA LEU A 223 2.09 -5.22 13.89
C LEU A 223 1.21 -4.66 15.01
N ARG A 224 0.33 -5.49 15.59
CA ARG A 224 -0.51 -5.10 16.72
C ARG A 224 0.34 -4.80 17.97
N GLU A 225 1.33 -5.63 18.27
CA GLU A 225 2.24 -5.41 19.41
C GLU A 225 3.00 -4.09 19.26
N TYR A 226 3.58 -3.84 18.08
CA TYR A 226 4.28 -2.60 17.76
C TYR A 226 3.36 -1.39 17.85
N SER A 227 2.20 -1.44 17.20
CA SER A 227 1.20 -0.35 17.21
C SER A 227 0.82 0.04 18.64
N LYS A 228 0.65 -0.94 19.53
CA LYS A 228 0.36 -0.70 20.95
C LYS A 228 1.55 -0.10 21.70
N SER A 229 2.78 -0.50 21.37
CA SER A 229 4.00 0.05 21.99
C SER A 229 4.19 1.54 21.73
N VAL A 230 3.65 2.04 20.61
CA VAL A 230 3.68 3.48 20.22
C VAL A 230 2.39 4.22 20.55
N GLY A 231 1.46 3.60 21.29
CA GLY A 231 0.28 4.26 21.87
C GLY A 231 -1.06 4.00 21.16
N SER A 232 -1.11 3.16 20.12
CA SER A 232 -2.38 2.73 19.52
C SER A 232 -3.14 1.77 20.45
N LYS A 233 -4.46 1.67 20.25
CA LYS A 233 -5.37 0.80 21.02
C LYS A 233 -5.67 -0.53 20.30
N GLY A 234 -4.80 -0.91 19.38
CA GLY A 234 -4.97 -2.05 18.48
C GLY A 234 -3.88 -2.07 17.41
N SER A 235 -4.21 -2.51 16.19
CA SER A 235 -3.34 -2.44 15.01
C SER A 235 -3.84 -1.40 14.02
N VAL A 236 -2.93 -0.70 13.33
CA VAL A 236 -3.26 0.28 12.28
C VAL A 236 -3.11 -0.38 10.90
N HIS A 237 -4.09 -0.21 10.03
CA HIS A 237 -4.20 -0.90 8.72
C HIS A 237 -4.23 0.07 7.52
N PRO A 238 -3.11 0.74 7.23
CA PRO A 238 -3.06 1.82 6.25
C PRO A 238 -3.35 1.38 4.80
N ASP A 239 -2.86 0.21 4.40
CA ASP A 239 -2.95 -0.29 3.04
C ASP A 239 -4.36 -0.82 2.79
N SER A 240 -4.92 -1.53 3.77
CA SER A 240 -6.30 -2.01 3.73
C SER A 240 -7.30 -0.85 3.64
N LEU A 241 -7.05 0.26 4.36
CA LEU A 241 -7.88 1.47 4.21
C LEU A 241 -7.73 2.08 2.82
N THR A 242 -6.51 2.16 2.30
CA THR A 242 -6.23 2.74 0.97
C THR A 242 -6.94 1.96 -0.14
N VAL A 243 -6.86 0.62 -0.12
CA VAL A 243 -7.60 -0.26 -1.04
C VAL A 243 -9.11 -0.08 -0.90
N SER A 244 -9.60 0.06 0.34
CA SER A 244 -11.03 0.25 0.59
C SER A 244 -11.51 1.60 0.04
N ILE A 245 -10.76 2.69 0.25
CA ILE A 245 -11.05 4.02 -0.32
C ILE A 245 -11.02 3.96 -1.84
N ALA A 246 -10.04 3.25 -2.43
CA ALA A 246 -9.97 3.06 -3.86
C ALA A 246 -11.21 2.33 -4.38
N TYR A 247 -11.76 1.36 -3.63
CA TYR A 247 -12.95 0.59 -3.98
C TYR A 247 -14.24 1.42 -3.86
N ASP A 248 -14.40 2.12 -2.74
CA ASP A 248 -15.54 2.97 -2.44
C ASP A 248 -15.07 4.35 -1.98
N ASN A 249 -15.01 5.29 -2.92
CA ASN A 249 -14.58 6.66 -2.67
C ASN A 249 -15.42 7.39 -1.62
N SER A 250 -16.63 6.90 -1.28
CA SER A 250 -17.43 7.49 -0.20
C SER A 250 -16.80 7.29 1.18
N LEU A 251 -15.81 6.40 1.32
CA LEU A 251 -14.98 6.28 2.52
C LEU A 251 -14.14 7.55 2.76
N ALA A 252 -13.77 8.30 1.71
CA ALA A 252 -13.07 9.57 1.86
C ALA A 252 -14.09 10.69 2.17
N LEU A 253 -14.36 10.90 3.45
CA LEU A 253 -15.34 11.88 3.95
C LEU A 253 -14.96 13.33 3.63
N SER A 254 -13.67 13.64 3.60
CA SER A 254 -13.17 14.93 3.11
C SER A 254 -11.80 14.79 2.46
N TYR A 255 -11.55 15.65 1.49
CA TYR A 255 -10.29 15.71 0.75
C TYR A 255 -10.09 17.12 0.18
N VAL A 256 -8.86 17.43 -0.21
CA VAL A 256 -8.49 18.65 -0.94
C VAL A 256 -7.71 18.31 -2.19
N TYR A 257 -7.71 19.22 -3.15
CA TYR A 257 -6.83 19.16 -4.32
C TYR A 257 -5.69 20.17 -4.15
N LYS A 258 -4.47 19.67 -3.93
CA LYS A 258 -3.28 20.48 -3.64
C LYS A 258 -2.06 19.95 -4.36
N SER A 259 -1.10 20.84 -4.62
CA SER A 259 0.21 20.39 -5.08
C SER A 259 1.03 19.87 -3.90
N ILE A 260 1.81 18.82 -4.18
CA ILE A 260 2.68 18.14 -3.22
C ILE A 260 4.08 18.11 -3.82
N SER A 261 5.09 18.27 -2.97
CA SER A 261 6.47 17.87 -3.25
C SER A 261 7.00 17.04 -2.10
N VAL A 262 7.99 16.17 -2.36
CA VAL A 262 8.62 15.35 -1.33
C VAL A 262 10.05 15.83 -1.13
N GLU A 263 10.41 16.14 0.12
CA GLU A 263 11.77 16.55 0.47
C GLU A 263 12.73 15.37 0.35
N THR A 264 13.85 15.57 -0.35
CA THR A 264 14.84 14.51 -0.62
C THR A 264 16.11 14.65 0.22
N CYS A 265 16.25 15.73 0.98
CA CYS A 265 17.48 16.13 1.66
C CYS A 265 17.34 16.24 3.19
N SER A 266 18.49 16.14 3.88
CA SER A 266 18.67 16.41 5.31
C SER A 266 17.69 15.64 6.23
N ASP A 267 17.34 16.24 7.38
CA ASP A 267 16.55 15.61 8.44
C ASP A 267 15.06 15.52 8.08
N SER A 268 14.64 16.32 7.09
CA SER A 268 13.28 16.33 6.55
C SER A 268 13.13 15.39 5.34
N ARG A 269 14.14 14.58 4.99
CA ARG A 269 14.05 13.60 3.89
C ARG A 269 12.81 12.70 4.07
N GLY A 270 11.97 12.64 3.05
CA GLY A 270 10.69 11.92 3.04
C GLY A 270 9.49 12.75 3.50
N ALA A 271 9.68 14.00 3.94
CA ALA A 271 8.56 14.84 4.35
C ALA A 271 7.68 15.21 3.15
N MET A 272 6.36 15.07 3.33
CA MET A 272 5.36 15.50 2.37
C MET A 272 5.07 16.99 2.54
N LEU A 273 5.49 17.81 1.57
CA LEU A 273 5.27 19.25 1.57
C LEU A 273 4.03 19.59 0.76
N VAL A 274 2.98 20.05 1.43
CA VAL A 274 1.70 20.40 0.81
C VAL A 274 1.58 21.93 0.67
N ASP A 275 1.27 22.41 -0.53
CA ASP A 275 1.01 23.83 -0.77
C ASP A 275 -0.41 24.24 -0.35
N TRP A 276 -0.65 24.29 0.96
CA TRP A 276 -1.96 24.56 1.54
C TRP A 276 -2.63 25.85 1.07
N TYR A 277 -1.84 26.85 0.68
CA TYR A 277 -2.32 28.17 0.30
C TYR A 277 -2.18 28.48 -1.20
N ASN A 278 -1.80 27.50 -2.01
CA ASN A 278 -1.64 27.63 -3.47
C ASN A 278 -0.66 28.75 -3.87
N GLN A 279 0.48 28.83 -3.18
CA GLN A 279 1.52 29.82 -3.46
C GLN A 279 2.36 29.47 -4.69
N PHE A 280 2.46 28.18 -5.05
CA PHE A 280 3.19 27.73 -6.24
C PHE A 280 2.25 27.62 -7.44
N LYS A 281 2.56 28.36 -8.51
CA LYS A 281 1.85 28.28 -9.79
C LYS A 281 2.32 27.05 -10.58
N ASP A 282 1.45 26.53 -11.44
CA ASP A 282 1.76 25.50 -12.45
C ASP A 282 2.18 24.11 -11.93
N ARG A 283 1.76 23.73 -10.72
CA ARG A 283 1.95 22.37 -10.20
C ARG A 283 0.69 21.53 -10.35
N ASN A 284 0.89 20.22 -10.57
CA ASN A 284 -0.19 19.24 -10.60
C ASN A 284 -0.96 19.27 -9.27
N SER A 285 -2.28 19.24 -9.38
CA SER A 285 -3.15 19.18 -8.21
C SER A 285 -3.52 17.73 -7.94
N ILE A 286 -3.21 17.25 -6.75
CA ILE A 286 -3.40 15.87 -6.30
C ILE A 286 -4.49 15.85 -5.24
N GLN A 287 -5.35 14.82 -5.27
CA GLN A 287 -6.32 14.62 -4.22
C GLN A 287 -5.63 14.10 -2.96
N ILE A 288 -5.77 14.81 -1.84
CA ILE A 288 -5.26 14.39 -0.52
C ILE A 288 -6.45 14.12 0.38
N VAL A 289 -6.58 12.89 0.87
CA VAL A 289 -7.62 12.55 1.84
C VAL A 289 -7.29 13.21 3.18
N LEU A 290 -8.29 13.87 3.77
CA LEU A 290 -8.16 14.54 5.08
C LEU A 290 -8.95 13.83 6.18
N LYS A 291 -9.97 13.05 5.80
CA LYS A 291 -10.77 12.27 6.74
C LYS A 291 -11.37 11.05 6.05
N ALA A 292 -11.38 9.91 6.74
CA ALA A 292 -12.02 8.70 6.25
C ALA A 292 -13.12 8.18 7.21
N ASP A 293 -14.01 7.33 6.70
CA ASP A 293 -15.08 6.70 7.46
C ASP A 293 -14.60 5.38 8.08
N GLU A 294 -14.14 5.47 9.34
CA GLU A 294 -13.67 4.34 10.14
C GLU A 294 -14.70 3.20 10.21
N LYS A 295 -15.98 3.52 10.43
CA LYS A 295 -17.03 2.50 10.63
C LYS A 295 -17.26 1.72 9.36
N LYS A 296 -17.32 2.41 8.23
CA LYS A 296 -17.53 1.79 6.93
C LYS A 296 -16.32 0.96 6.50
N PHE A 297 -15.09 1.43 6.77
CA PHE A 297 -13.87 0.63 6.54
C PHE A 297 -13.92 -0.68 7.33
N LYS A 298 -14.19 -0.59 8.64
CA LYS A 298 -14.29 -1.76 9.51
C LYS A 298 -15.36 -2.73 9.04
N GLN A 299 -16.53 -2.22 8.62
CA GLN A 299 -17.59 -3.05 8.07
C GLN A 299 -17.10 -3.87 6.85
N TYR A 300 -16.41 -3.24 5.90
CA TYR A 300 -15.84 -3.97 4.75
C TYR A 300 -14.85 -5.05 5.18
N LEU A 301 -13.97 -4.74 6.13
CA LEU A 301 -13.00 -5.71 6.64
C LEU A 301 -13.70 -6.89 7.32
N PHE A 302 -14.65 -6.62 8.22
CA PHE A 302 -15.40 -7.67 8.93
C PHE A 302 -16.25 -8.52 7.97
N ASP A 303 -16.90 -7.93 6.97
CA ASP A 303 -17.66 -8.65 5.95
C ASP A 303 -16.75 -9.52 5.08
N TYR A 304 -15.52 -9.07 4.82
CA TYR A 304 -14.53 -9.89 4.12
C TYR A 304 -14.05 -11.07 4.97
N LEU A 305 -13.68 -10.82 6.23
CA LEU A 305 -13.12 -11.82 7.13
C LEU A 305 -14.15 -12.85 7.63
N SER A 306 -15.44 -12.50 7.64
CA SER A 306 -16.52 -13.41 8.08
C SER A 306 -16.95 -14.44 7.03
N ARG A 307 -16.56 -14.24 5.76
CA ARG A 307 -16.83 -15.20 4.68
C ARG A 307 -15.90 -16.41 4.82
N ALA A 308 -16.49 -17.61 4.69
CA ALA A 308 -15.81 -18.90 4.81
C ALA A 308 -14.75 -19.13 3.71
#